data_AF-R9L9T7-F1
#
_entry.id   AF-R9L9T7-F1
#
_cell.length_a   1.000
_cell.length_b   1.000
_cell.length_c   1.000
_cell.angle_alpha   90.00
_cell.angle_beta   90.00
_cell.angle_gamma   90.00
#
_symmetry.space_group_name_H-M   'P 1'
#
loop_
_entity.id
_entity.type
_entity.pdbx_description
1 polymer ?
#
loop_
_entity_poly.entity_id
_entity_poly.type
_entity_poly.pdbx_seq_one_letter_code
_entity_poly.pdbx_strand_id
1 'polypeptide(L)'
;MKLKKMVIVLFLTVLYLPFVLGLVSKAGAWACDVPLKGFTDTAKKPEFSASSFLKGDFQRDFTKWYEASFKPRGVITKTYATIRYNCFNLGNRNIIGYNKDIIGEGYINAELCINGAPDFSEEAPRKQMENYVEKLQILQNKLKRFDKHLYVYVTPSKANFYPENIPKKYKALSNDNAVRSVDYFSQLLSKTSIPYLICADQKDSLEYPAFYTSGIHWSRPFEQETSARIIQELSEITGKNYRNILLVGMNQSSVPYWRDADVYNTLNVWNKLQGSYYEYTVSREYKESYDRMRFLLQGTSFGEGFRKDIMDLYPYEDIIIINRDERMVDRKEAFITENYKYIGSWDTFNISNQLDNTDVVIIESTEAELTKYSNGFVDYLIEFLDTYMPQEKTGNHAESLNYALDERVPPDSLYGGYGKETGFEWLSNYSDIILKSTEIAAAGLELQIGISPHLFEGDGTPDTVEVFVNGKRLLQKDFYEAWSGSLFITAEELSGIGDEDRYDIEIYCSKSFIPKEKGINDDSRDLAIQLMYAGRAR
;
A
#
# COMPACT_ATOMS: atom_id res chain seq x y z
N MET A 1 -39.77 46.31 16.56
CA MET A 1 -40.68 45.15 16.85
C MET A 1 -40.69 44.09 15.75
N LYS A 2 -40.67 44.46 14.45
CA LYS A 2 -40.67 43.51 13.32
C LYS A 2 -39.41 42.63 13.24
N LEU A 3 -38.22 43.18 13.49
CA LEU A 3 -36.96 42.43 13.46
C LEU A 3 -36.90 41.32 14.52
N LYS A 4 -37.30 41.60 15.77
CA LYS A 4 -37.35 40.59 16.86
C LYS A 4 -38.28 39.42 16.51
N LYS A 5 -39.47 39.71 15.96
CA LYS A 5 -40.40 38.67 15.52
C LYS A 5 -39.82 37.83 14.37
N MET A 6 -39.15 38.47 13.41
CA MET A 6 -38.50 37.78 12.30
C MET A 6 -37.36 36.86 12.77
N VAL A 7 -36.53 37.31 13.71
CA VAL A 7 -35.46 36.49 14.32
C VAL A 7 -36.04 35.30 15.08
N ILE A 8 -37.12 35.51 15.85
CA ILE A 8 -37.81 34.42 16.57
C ILE A 8 -38.38 33.40 15.58
N VAL A 9 -39.05 33.86 14.51
CA VAL A 9 -39.61 32.97 13.49
C VAL A 9 -38.49 32.17 12.81
N LEU A 10 -37.39 32.82 12.40
CA LEU A 10 -36.24 32.16 11.80
C LEU A 10 -35.62 31.11 12.74
N PHE A 11 -35.43 31.46 14.01
CA PHE A 11 -34.89 30.54 15.02
C PHE A 11 -35.80 29.32 15.20
N LEU A 12 -37.11 29.52 15.33
CA LEU A 12 -38.08 28.44 15.44
C LEU A 12 -38.13 27.59 14.16
N THR A 13 -38.03 28.21 12.98
CA THR A 13 -37.94 27.47 11.72
C THR A 13 -36.70 26.56 11.72
N VAL A 14 -35.52 27.07 12.05
CA VAL A 14 -34.28 26.26 12.10
C VAL A 14 -34.40 25.12 13.12
N LEU A 15 -35.01 25.39 14.29
CA LEU A 15 -35.18 24.40 15.35
C LEU A 15 -36.15 23.26 14.96
N TYR A 16 -37.29 23.60 14.35
CA TYR A 16 -38.33 22.62 14.01
C TYR A 16 -38.18 22.00 12.62
N LEU A 17 -37.36 22.58 11.74
CA LEU A 17 -37.14 22.09 10.38
C LEU A 17 -36.73 20.60 10.33
N PRO A 18 -35.78 20.11 11.16
CA PRO A 18 -35.42 18.68 11.16
C PRO A 18 -36.60 17.76 11.48
N PHE A 19 -37.46 18.17 12.41
CA PHE A 19 -38.64 17.41 12.82
C PHE A 19 -39.69 17.36 11.70
N VAL A 20 -39.98 18.50 11.07
CA VAL A 20 -40.91 18.58 9.93
C VAL A 20 -40.40 17.75 8.76
N LEU A 21 -39.11 17.85 8.41
CA LEU A 21 -38.49 17.03 7.36
C LEU A 21 -38.57 15.52 7.68
N GLY A 22 -38.38 15.15 8.95
CA GLY A 22 -38.52 13.76 9.41
C GLY A 22 -39.95 13.21 9.29
N LEU A 23 -40.97 14.03 9.55
CA LEU A 23 -42.37 13.64 9.37
C LEU A 23 -42.73 13.51 7.88
N VAL A 24 -42.32 14.47 7.05
CA VAL A 24 -42.59 14.46 5.60
C VAL A 24 -41.92 13.27 4.93
N SER A 25 -40.68 12.93 5.29
CA SER A 25 -39.96 11.76 4.75
C SER A 25 -40.56 10.40 5.15
N LYS A 26 -41.36 10.36 6.23
CA LYS A 26 -42.13 9.15 6.61
C LYS A 26 -43.47 9.06 5.89
N ALA A 27 -44.09 10.19 5.57
CA ALA A 27 -45.42 10.27 4.99
C ALA A 27 -45.43 10.14 3.46
N GLY A 28 -44.44 10.70 2.77
CA GLY A 28 -44.23 10.51 1.34
C GLY A 28 -43.02 9.62 1.11
N ALA A 29 -43.01 8.81 0.07
CA ALA A 29 -41.85 8.00 -0.37
C ALA A 29 -40.61 8.85 -0.80
N TRP A 30 -40.52 10.11 -0.35
CA TRP A 30 -39.44 11.02 -0.63
C TRP A 30 -38.23 10.69 0.25
N ALA A 31 -37.23 10.08 -0.39
CA ALA A 31 -35.92 9.87 0.18
C ALA A 31 -35.16 11.21 0.23
N CYS A 32 -35.54 12.09 1.17
CA CYS A 32 -34.83 13.34 1.47
C CYS A 32 -33.55 13.09 2.27
N ASP A 33 -32.87 11.97 2.01
CA ASP A 33 -31.58 11.66 2.62
C ASP A 33 -30.52 11.45 1.57
N VAL A 34 -29.28 11.69 1.97
CA VAL A 34 -28.10 11.39 1.15
C VAL A 34 -27.13 10.55 1.98
N PRO A 35 -26.46 9.58 1.37
CA PRO A 35 -25.50 8.75 2.10
C PRO A 35 -24.37 9.63 2.64
N LEU A 36 -24.06 9.44 3.92
CA LEU A 36 -22.85 9.96 4.55
C LEU A 36 -21.71 8.97 4.33
N LYS A 37 -20.49 9.49 4.25
CA LYS A 37 -19.26 8.72 4.13
C LYS A 37 -18.57 8.65 5.49
N GLY A 38 -17.98 7.49 5.79
CA GLY A 38 -17.35 7.17 7.07
C GLY A 38 -18.13 6.10 7.84
N PHE A 39 -17.78 5.91 9.12
CA PHE A 39 -18.43 4.92 9.99
C PHE A 39 -19.87 5.31 10.32
N THR A 40 -20.80 4.37 10.13
CA THR A 40 -22.21 4.51 10.48
C THR A 40 -22.64 3.39 11.41
N ASP A 41 -23.08 3.73 12.62
CA ASP A 41 -23.70 2.78 13.53
C ASP A 41 -25.01 2.23 12.94
N THR A 42 -25.12 0.91 12.86
CA THR A 42 -26.41 0.24 12.62
C THR A 42 -27.03 -0.11 13.96
N ALA A 43 -28.10 0.59 14.34
CA ALA A 43 -28.86 0.27 15.54
C ALA A 43 -30.20 -0.36 15.14
N LYS A 44 -30.58 -1.47 15.79
CA LYS A 44 -31.90 -2.09 15.64
C LYS A 44 -32.91 -1.33 16.48
N LYS A 45 -34.14 -1.15 15.97
CA LYS A 45 -35.23 -0.57 16.76
C LYS A 45 -35.51 -1.44 17.99
N PRO A 46 -35.46 -0.92 19.23
CA PRO A 46 -35.77 -1.72 20.40
C PRO A 46 -37.27 -2.02 20.45
N GLU A 47 -37.60 -3.20 20.95
CA GLU A 47 -38.98 -3.56 21.30
C GLU A 47 -39.35 -2.94 22.65
N PHE A 48 -40.59 -2.47 22.76
CA PHE A 48 -41.06 -1.85 23.98
C PHE A 48 -41.41 -2.92 25.02
N SER A 49 -40.91 -2.76 26.25
CA SER A 49 -41.40 -3.48 27.43
C SER A 49 -41.37 -2.58 28.67
N ALA A 50 -42.32 -2.79 29.59
CA ALA A 50 -42.39 -1.97 30.81
C ALA A 50 -41.10 -2.08 31.65
N SER A 51 -40.48 -3.27 31.68
CA SER A 51 -39.21 -3.53 32.35
C SER A 51 -38.05 -2.74 31.72
N SER A 52 -37.89 -2.78 30.40
CA SER A 52 -36.83 -2.02 29.71
C SER A 52 -37.02 -0.51 29.81
N PHE A 53 -38.26 -0.03 29.83
CA PHE A 53 -38.58 1.38 30.00
C PHE A 53 -38.25 1.89 31.41
N LEU A 54 -38.60 1.12 32.44
CA LEU A 54 -38.31 1.48 33.84
C LEU A 54 -36.81 1.43 34.17
N LYS A 55 -36.06 0.55 33.50
CA LYS A 55 -34.59 0.45 33.62
C LYS A 55 -33.83 1.50 32.80
N GLY A 56 -34.50 2.21 31.88
CA GLY A 56 -33.88 3.18 30.99
C GLY A 56 -33.24 2.60 29.73
N ASP A 57 -33.24 1.27 29.57
CA ASP A 57 -32.64 0.58 28.42
C ASP A 57 -33.38 0.92 27.12
N PHE A 58 -34.72 0.97 27.16
CA PHE A 58 -35.53 1.31 25.98
C PHE A 58 -35.19 2.70 25.45
N GLN A 59 -35.07 3.70 26.32
CA GLN A 59 -34.80 5.09 25.97
C GLN A 59 -33.40 5.22 25.36
N ARG A 60 -32.40 4.56 25.96
CA ARG A 60 -31.03 4.54 25.46
C ARG A 60 -30.98 3.93 24.06
N ASP A 61 -31.56 2.75 23.88
CA ASP A 61 -31.46 1.99 22.63
C ASP A 61 -32.36 2.61 21.55
N PHE A 62 -33.48 3.22 21.94
CA PHE A 62 -34.35 3.96 21.04
C PHE A 62 -33.66 5.23 20.54
N THR A 63 -32.91 5.93 21.41
CA THR A 63 -32.11 7.11 21.02
C THR A 63 -31.08 6.72 19.98
N LYS A 64 -30.30 5.66 20.22
CA LYS A 64 -29.32 5.13 19.25
C LYS A 64 -29.97 4.75 17.92
N TRP A 65 -31.09 4.01 17.97
CA TRP A 65 -31.85 3.66 16.76
C TRP A 65 -32.37 4.89 16.02
N TYR A 66 -32.93 5.86 16.74
CA TYR A 66 -33.51 7.06 16.15
C TYR A 66 -32.43 7.91 15.49
N GLU A 67 -31.28 8.12 16.14
CA GLU A 67 -30.12 8.81 15.58
C GLU A 67 -29.58 8.11 14.31
N ALA A 68 -29.57 6.78 14.30
CA ALA A 68 -29.17 5.99 13.13
C ALA A 68 -30.21 6.01 12.00
N SER A 69 -31.50 6.16 12.32
CA SER A 69 -32.62 6.03 11.36
C SER A 69 -33.26 7.36 10.94
N PHE A 70 -32.70 8.48 11.39
CA PHE A 70 -33.23 9.82 11.11
C PHE A 70 -32.95 10.24 9.67
N LYS A 71 -33.97 10.16 8.80
CA LYS A 71 -33.85 10.31 7.34
C LYS A 71 -33.45 11.68 6.76
N PRO A 72 -33.51 12.84 7.44
CA PRO A 72 -32.90 14.05 6.88
C PRO A 72 -31.48 14.28 7.42
N ARG A 73 -30.89 13.30 8.13
CA ARG A 73 -29.57 13.40 8.75
C ARG A 73 -28.50 13.74 7.72
N GLY A 74 -28.42 13.03 6.60
CA GLY A 74 -27.40 13.24 5.59
C GLY A 74 -27.46 14.65 5.00
N VAL A 75 -28.65 15.11 4.64
CA VAL A 75 -28.84 16.47 4.09
C VAL A 75 -28.45 17.55 5.09
N ILE A 76 -28.87 17.41 6.36
CA ILE A 76 -28.55 18.37 7.43
C ILE A 76 -27.05 18.36 7.72
N THR A 77 -26.46 17.18 7.89
CA THR A 77 -25.02 17.02 8.16
C THR A 77 -24.20 17.60 7.02
N LYS A 78 -24.52 17.28 5.75
CA LYS A 78 -23.77 17.81 4.61
C LYS A 78 -23.89 19.32 4.48
N THR A 79 -25.07 19.87 4.72
CA THR A 79 -25.29 21.32 4.66
C THR A 79 -24.52 22.04 5.75
N TYR A 80 -24.58 21.54 6.99
CA TYR A 80 -23.80 22.09 8.10
C TYR A 80 -22.30 22.00 7.86
N ALA A 81 -21.80 20.85 7.41
CA ALA A 81 -20.39 20.66 7.08
C ALA A 81 -19.95 21.58 5.93
N THR A 82 -20.79 21.80 4.92
CA THR A 82 -20.51 22.70 3.78
C THR A 82 -20.40 24.16 4.23
N ILE A 83 -21.27 24.62 5.13
CA ILE A 83 -21.18 25.98 5.71
C ILE A 83 -19.88 26.12 6.50
N ARG A 84 -19.56 25.15 7.35
CA ARG A 84 -18.31 25.11 8.13
C ARG A 84 -17.07 25.15 7.25
N TYR A 85 -17.05 24.32 6.20
CA TYR A 85 -15.94 24.21 5.28
C TYR A 85 -15.75 25.48 4.46
N ASN A 86 -16.81 25.98 3.81
CA ASN A 86 -16.70 27.10 2.88
C ASN A 86 -16.51 28.44 3.61
N CYS A 87 -17.28 28.70 4.66
CA CYS A 87 -17.29 30.01 5.33
C CYS A 87 -16.22 30.16 6.41
N PHE A 88 -15.76 29.06 7.01
CA PHE A 88 -14.93 29.11 8.23
C PHE A 88 -13.65 28.26 8.17
N ASN A 89 -13.40 27.54 7.07
CA ASN A 89 -12.30 26.57 6.99
C ASN A 89 -12.34 25.59 8.18
N LEU A 90 -13.50 25.00 8.44
CA LEU A 90 -13.68 24.02 9.52
C LEU A 90 -14.07 22.66 8.96
N GLY A 91 -13.30 21.64 9.33
CA GLY A 91 -13.58 20.24 9.05
C GLY A 91 -14.30 19.55 10.20
N ASN A 92 -14.69 18.29 10.01
CA ASN A 92 -15.36 17.50 11.05
C ASN A 92 -14.35 16.86 12.02
N ARG A 93 -13.28 16.26 11.49
CA ARG A 93 -12.21 15.59 12.26
C ARG A 93 -10.85 16.20 11.98
N ASN A 94 -10.54 16.42 10.70
CA ASN A 94 -9.30 17.03 10.27
C ASN A 94 -9.39 18.56 10.28
N ILE A 95 -8.23 19.20 10.39
CA ILE A 95 -8.07 20.65 10.32
C ILE A 95 -8.06 21.07 8.85
N ILE A 96 -8.71 22.19 8.54
CA ILE A 96 -8.69 22.77 7.20
C ILE A 96 -7.74 23.98 7.24
N GLY A 97 -6.64 23.88 6.50
CA GLY A 97 -5.64 24.91 6.35
C GLY A 97 -6.13 26.11 5.54
N TYR A 98 -5.27 27.11 5.39
CA TYR A 98 -5.60 28.34 4.66
C TYR A 98 -5.97 28.08 3.20
N ASN A 99 -5.25 27.19 2.53
CA ASN A 99 -5.48 26.79 1.14
C ASN A 99 -6.49 25.65 0.99
N LYS A 100 -7.40 25.48 1.95
CA LYS A 100 -8.37 24.36 2.02
C LYS A 100 -7.74 22.97 2.13
N ASP A 101 -6.45 22.92 2.46
CA ASP A 101 -5.76 21.67 2.76
C ASP A 101 -6.37 20.95 3.94
N ILE A 102 -6.61 19.65 3.77
CA ILE A 102 -6.95 18.78 4.89
C ILE A 102 -5.65 18.35 5.57
N ILE A 103 -5.51 18.67 6.85
CA ILE A 103 -4.31 18.39 7.66
C ILE A 103 -4.75 17.66 8.94
N GLY A 104 -4.09 16.55 9.27
CA GLY A 104 -4.27 15.86 10.54
C GLY A 104 -3.78 16.73 11.70
N GLU A 105 -4.55 16.79 12.80
CA GLU A 105 -4.17 17.62 13.96
C GLU A 105 -2.85 17.16 14.61
N GLY A 106 -2.60 15.85 14.66
CA GLY A 106 -1.33 15.29 15.14
C GLY A 106 -0.11 15.79 14.36
N TYR A 107 -0.26 15.99 13.04
CA TYR A 107 0.81 16.51 12.20
C TYR A 107 1.11 17.99 12.49
N ILE A 108 0.07 18.80 12.74
CA ILE A 108 0.26 20.20 13.15
C ILE A 108 0.93 20.26 14.52
N ASN A 109 0.51 19.41 15.45
CA ASN A 109 1.06 19.38 16.80
C ASN A 109 2.55 19.02 16.77
N ALA A 110 2.94 18.02 15.97
CA ALA A 110 4.34 17.63 15.80
C ALA A 110 5.17 18.74 15.13
N GLU A 111 4.70 19.28 14.01
CA GLU A 111 5.42 20.33 13.26
C GLU A 111 5.66 21.60 14.09
N LEU A 112 4.73 21.95 14.97
CA LEU A 112 4.82 23.16 15.80
C LEU A 112 5.28 22.90 17.24
N CYS A 113 5.53 21.64 17.62
CA CYS A 113 5.83 21.23 19.01
C CYS A 113 4.82 21.75 20.03
N ILE A 114 3.52 21.60 19.75
CA ILE A 114 2.42 22.09 20.61
C ILE A 114 1.53 20.96 21.12
N ASN A 115 0.65 21.28 22.08
CA ASN A 115 -0.38 20.37 22.59
C ASN A 115 0.18 19.01 23.09
N GLY A 116 1.38 19.03 23.69
CA GLY A 116 2.04 17.84 24.21
C GLY A 116 2.88 17.06 23.19
N ALA A 117 3.02 17.55 21.96
CA ALA A 117 4.06 17.05 21.06
C ALA A 117 5.45 17.38 21.63
N PRO A 118 6.42 16.46 21.56
CA PRO A 118 7.76 16.71 22.11
C PRO A 118 8.48 17.88 21.43
N ASP A 119 9.13 18.72 22.24
CA ASP A 119 10.10 19.73 21.81
C ASP A 119 11.51 19.19 22.05
N PHE A 120 12.30 19.02 20.99
CA PHE A 120 13.67 18.50 21.06
C PHE A 120 14.70 19.55 21.47
N SER A 121 14.27 20.75 21.87
CA SER A 121 15.10 21.66 22.65
C SER A 121 15.26 21.16 24.10
N GLU A 122 14.33 20.32 24.59
CA GLU A 122 14.33 19.77 25.94
C GLU A 122 15.16 18.48 26.07
N GLU A 123 15.72 18.23 27.26
CA GLU A 123 16.64 17.11 27.51
C GLU A 123 15.98 15.73 27.40
N ALA A 124 14.76 15.58 27.92
CA ALA A 124 14.11 14.27 27.99
C ALA A 124 13.73 13.70 26.60
N PRO A 125 13.09 14.46 25.68
CA PRO A 125 12.86 14.00 24.32
C PRO A 125 14.16 13.71 23.56
N ARG A 126 15.20 14.54 23.72
CA ARG A 126 16.50 14.33 23.09
C ARG A 126 17.12 12.99 23.49
N LYS A 127 17.15 12.68 24.79
CA LYS A 127 17.67 11.39 25.28
C LYS A 127 16.93 10.19 24.70
N GLN A 128 15.61 10.29 24.56
CA GLN A 128 14.82 9.21 23.96
C GLN A 128 15.17 9.01 22.48
N MET A 129 15.31 10.08 21.70
CA MET A 129 15.69 9.99 20.29
C MET A 129 17.15 9.54 20.09
N GLU A 130 18.07 10.03 20.94
CA GLU A 130 19.46 9.56 20.96
C GLU A 130 19.53 8.05 21.19
N ASN A 131 18.80 7.55 22.19
CA ASN A 131 18.69 6.11 22.46
C ASN A 131 18.06 5.35 21.29
N TYR A 132 17.06 5.91 20.62
CA TYR A 132 16.48 5.29 19.43
C TYR A 132 17.47 5.22 18.26
N VAL A 133 18.23 6.28 17.98
CA VAL A 133 19.27 6.27 16.95
C VAL A 133 20.43 5.33 17.30
N GLU A 134 20.80 5.22 18.57
CA GLU A 134 21.74 4.21 19.06
C GLU A 134 21.23 2.79 18.78
N LYS A 135 19.96 2.52 19.07
CA LYS A 135 19.31 1.25 18.74
C LYS A 135 19.31 0.96 17.25
N LEU A 136 19.06 1.94 16.39
CA LEU A 136 19.18 1.75 14.93
C LEU A 136 20.60 1.34 14.52
N GLN A 137 21.65 1.89 15.14
CA GLN A 137 23.03 1.47 14.88
C GLN A 137 23.29 0.04 15.36
N ILE A 138 22.79 -0.32 16.54
CA ILE A 138 22.86 -1.69 17.07
C ILE A 138 22.16 -2.65 16.10
N LEU A 139 20.95 -2.31 15.64
CA LEU A 139 20.19 -3.10 14.67
C LEU A 139 20.96 -3.26 13.36
N GLN A 140 21.50 -2.17 12.80
CA GLN A 140 22.32 -2.24 11.59
C GLN A 140 23.50 -3.21 11.75
N ASN A 141 24.23 -3.12 12.87
CA ASN A 141 25.37 -3.99 13.13
C ASN A 141 24.95 -5.46 13.31
N LYS A 142 23.81 -5.72 13.97
CA LYS A 142 23.30 -7.07 14.14
C LYS A 142 22.84 -7.68 12.81
N LEU A 143 22.17 -6.92 11.94
CA LEU A 143 21.73 -7.33 10.61
C LEU A 143 22.91 -7.66 9.69
N LYS A 144 23.99 -6.86 9.74
CA LYS A 144 25.22 -7.10 8.97
C LYS A 144 25.85 -8.47 9.22
N ARG A 145 25.68 -9.06 10.43
CA ARG A 145 26.17 -10.42 10.74
C ARG A 145 25.52 -11.51 9.88
N PHE A 146 24.37 -11.20 9.27
CA PHE A 146 23.57 -12.10 8.45
C PHE A 146 23.51 -11.64 6.99
N ASP A 147 24.42 -10.76 6.57
CA ASP A 147 24.44 -10.15 5.22
C ASP A 147 23.14 -9.40 4.86
N LYS A 148 22.57 -8.71 5.85
CA LYS A 148 21.35 -7.90 5.70
C LYS A 148 21.64 -6.42 5.94
N HIS A 149 20.93 -5.58 5.20
CA HIS A 149 21.08 -4.12 5.25
C HIS A 149 19.93 -3.46 6.02
N LEU A 150 20.20 -2.30 6.61
CA LEU A 150 19.20 -1.41 7.19
C LEU A 150 19.10 -0.15 6.33
N TYR A 151 17.89 0.28 6.03
CA TYR A 151 17.60 1.56 5.37
C TYR A 151 16.48 2.29 6.11
N VAL A 152 16.58 3.61 6.27
CA VAL A 152 15.58 4.42 6.97
C VAL A 152 15.09 5.54 6.07
N TYR A 153 13.78 5.73 5.91
CA TYR A 153 13.27 6.93 5.26
C TYR A 153 12.15 7.59 6.03
N VAL A 154 12.15 8.91 6.00
CA VAL A 154 11.20 9.74 6.74
C VAL A 154 10.27 10.43 5.78
N THR A 155 8.99 10.09 5.85
CA THR A 155 7.97 10.68 4.99
C THR A 155 7.47 12.01 5.58
N PRO A 156 7.25 13.05 4.75
CA PRO A 156 6.73 14.31 5.26
C PRO A 156 5.25 14.19 5.58
N SER A 157 4.80 14.94 6.59
CA SER A 157 3.40 15.30 6.69
C SER A 157 3.11 16.56 5.87
N LYS A 158 1.84 16.80 5.56
CA LYS A 158 1.45 18.07 4.92
C LYS A 158 1.76 19.29 5.79
N ALA A 159 1.73 19.16 7.11
CA ALA A 159 2.08 20.24 8.03
C ALA A 159 3.57 20.60 7.90
N ASN A 160 4.43 19.59 7.82
CA ASN A 160 5.86 19.75 7.59
C ASN A 160 6.21 20.31 6.21
N PHE A 161 5.49 19.84 5.17
CA PHE A 161 5.77 20.25 3.80
C PHE A 161 5.24 21.65 3.47
N TYR A 162 4.08 22.03 4.02
CA TYR A 162 3.43 23.33 3.80
C TYR A 162 3.07 24.02 5.14
N PRO A 163 4.05 24.39 5.98
CA PRO A 163 3.80 25.00 7.27
C PRO A 163 3.06 26.34 7.15
N GLU A 164 3.17 27.03 6.02
CA GLU A 164 2.41 28.23 5.68
C GLU A 164 0.89 28.02 5.73
N ASN A 165 0.41 26.80 5.43
CA ASN A 165 -1.01 26.47 5.38
C ASN A 165 -1.63 26.18 6.75
N ILE A 166 -0.81 26.05 7.81
CA ILE A 166 -1.28 25.82 9.17
C ILE A 166 -2.04 27.06 9.70
N PRO A 167 -3.26 26.91 10.25
CA PRO A 167 -4.03 28.04 10.79
C PRO A 167 -3.29 28.81 11.90
N LYS A 168 -3.39 30.15 11.89
CA LYS A 168 -2.73 31.05 12.85
C LYS A 168 -3.01 30.72 14.31
N LYS A 169 -4.18 30.18 14.64
CA LYS A 169 -4.50 29.78 16.02
C LYS A 169 -3.54 28.72 16.58
N TYR A 170 -2.97 27.86 15.73
CA TYR A 170 -1.96 26.88 16.12
C TYR A 170 -0.57 27.51 16.16
N LYS A 171 -0.23 28.35 15.16
CA LYS A 171 1.02 29.12 15.15
C LYS A 171 1.16 30.07 16.35
N ALA A 172 0.04 30.56 16.89
CA ALA A 172 0.06 31.38 18.10
C ALA A 172 0.45 30.59 19.38
N LEU A 173 0.44 29.26 19.32
CA LEU A 173 0.85 28.37 20.41
C LEU A 173 2.29 27.88 20.26
N SER A 174 2.91 28.06 19.09
CA SER A 174 4.27 27.55 18.84
C SER A 174 5.32 28.37 19.56
N ASN A 175 6.43 27.71 19.90
CA ASN A 175 7.63 28.36 20.40
C ASN A 175 8.65 28.43 19.26
N ASP A 176 9.11 29.64 18.90
CA ASP A 176 10.07 29.84 17.81
C ASP A 176 11.44 29.17 18.06
N ASN A 177 11.74 28.81 19.32
CA ASN A 177 12.96 28.08 19.70
C ASN A 177 12.76 26.56 19.80
N ALA A 178 11.55 26.06 19.54
CA ALA A 178 11.31 24.63 19.58
C ALA A 178 12.06 23.91 18.47
N VAL A 179 12.50 22.68 18.74
CA VAL A 179 13.17 21.83 17.77
C VAL A 179 12.25 20.67 17.42
N ARG A 180 11.97 20.51 16.13
CA ARG A 180 11.10 19.44 15.60
C ARG A 180 11.79 18.08 15.67
N SER A 181 10.99 17.01 15.71
CA SER A 181 11.47 15.62 15.71
C SER A 181 12.38 15.32 14.53
N VAL A 182 11.96 15.69 13.31
CA VAL A 182 12.70 15.40 12.08
C VAL A 182 14.02 16.15 12.01
N ASP A 183 14.09 17.39 12.49
CA ASP A 183 15.33 18.18 12.50
C ASP A 183 16.38 17.52 13.42
N TYR A 184 15.97 17.14 14.63
CA TYR A 184 16.86 16.49 15.58
C TYR A 184 17.26 15.09 15.13
N PHE A 185 16.31 14.32 14.59
CA PHE A 185 16.56 12.99 14.07
C PHE A 185 17.53 13.00 12.88
N SER A 186 17.33 13.90 11.90
CA SER A 186 18.23 14.09 10.77
C SER A 186 19.64 14.49 11.24
N GLN A 187 19.74 15.40 12.22
CA GLN A 187 21.01 15.78 12.82
C GLN A 187 21.74 14.57 13.43
N LEU A 188 21.03 13.69 14.14
CA LEU A 188 21.62 12.50 14.73
C LEU A 188 22.05 11.49 13.65
N LEU A 189 21.18 11.19 12.68
CA LEU A 189 21.48 10.24 11.60
C LEU A 189 22.69 10.68 10.76
N SER A 190 22.87 11.98 10.51
CA SER A 190 24.02 12.52 9.79
C SER A 190 25.39 12.20 10.43
N LYS A 191 25.39 11.82 11.72
CA LYS A 191 26.58 11.42 12.48
C LYS A 191 26.81 9.90 12.49
N THR A 192 26.00 9.15 11.75
CA THR A 192 26.03 7.68 11.69
C THR A 192 26.33 7.22 10.26
N SER A 193 26.52 5.91 10.08
CA SER A 193 26.60 5.26 8.78
C SER A 193 25.30 4.56 8.38
N ILE A 194 24.18 4.89 9.04
CA ILE A 194 22.86 4.38 8.65
C ILE A 194 22.48 5.08 7.35
N PRO A 195 22.21 4.34 6.25
CA PRO A 195 21.67 4.94 5.04
C PRO A 195 20.27 5.47 5.31
N TYR A 196 20.01 6.72 4.93
CA TYR A 196 18.71 7.32 5.16
C TYR A 196 18.29 8.34 4.10
N LEU A 197 16.97 8.55 4.00
CA LEU A 197 16.36 9.58 3.18
C LEU A 197 15.34 10.41 3.99
N ILE A 198 15.54 11.73 4.05
CA ILE A 198 14.53 12.67 4.53
C ILE A 198 13.76 13.16 3.31
N CYS A 199 12.57 12.60 3.05
CA CYS A 199 11.88 12.84 1.79
C CYS A 199 11.44 14.31 1.63
N ALA A 200 11.23 15.04 2.74
CA ALA A 200 10.90 16.47 2.74
C ALA A 200 11.95 17.35 2.05
N ASP A 201 13.22 16.93 2.05
CA ASP A 201 14.34 17.69 1.46
C ASP A 201 14.25 17.77 -0.08
N GLN A 202 13.35 17.00 -0.69
CA GLN A 202 13.07 17.01 -2.13
C GLN A 202 12.10 18.13 -2.55
N LYS A 203 11.63 18.96 -1.62
CA LYS A 203 10.59 19.97 -1.86
C LYS A 203 10.88 20.88 -3.06
N ASP A 204 12.12 21.33 -3.21
CA ASP A 204 12.50 22.28 -4.26
C ASP A 204 12.75 21.60 -5.63
N SER A 205 12.77 20.26 -5.69
CA SER A 205 12.96 19.51 -6.93
C SER A 205 11.67 18.95 -7.54
N LEU A 206 10.53 19.08 -6.86
CA LEU A 206 9.27 18.51 -7.33
C LEU A 206 8.67 19.34 -8.47
N GLU A 207 8.36 18.67 -9.58
CA GLU A 207 7.61 19.27 -10.70
C GLU A 207 6.10 19.32 -10.40
N TYR A 208 5.60 18.35 -9.62
CA TYR A 208 4.18 18.17 -9.32
C TYR A 208 3.88 18.40 -7.83
N PRO A 209 2.61 18.71 -7.46
CA PRO A 209 2.28 19.02 -6.07
C PRO A 209 2.55 17.83 -5.15
N ALA A 210 3.36 18.01 -4.10
CA ALA A 210 3.65 16.95 -3.13
C ALA A 210 2.42 16.44 -2.36
N PHE A 211 1.37 17.26 -2.26
CA PHE A 211 0.10 16.89 -1.63
C PHE A 211 -1.05 17.60 -2.33
N TYR A 212 -2.22 16.95 -2.39
CA TYR A 212 -3.46 17.56 -2.84
C TYR A 212 -4.33 18.01 -1.66
N THR A 213 -5.15 19.04 -1.87
CA THR A 213 -6.08 19.56 -0.85
C THR A 213 -7.11 18.53 -0.37
N SER A 214 -7.31 17.46 -1.14
CA SER A 214 -8.30 16.40 -0.89
C SER A 214 -7.82 15.27 0.00
N GLY A 215 -6.51 15.14 0.24
CA GLY A 215 -5.96 14.03 1.01
C GLY A 215 -5.01 14.47 2.13
N ILE A 216 -4.62 13.52 2.97
CA ILE A 216 -3.53 13.70 3.95
C ILE A 216 -2.22 13.04 3.51
N HIS A 217 -2.27 12.05 2.63
CA HIS A 217 -1.09 11.41 2.07
C HIS A 217 -0.43 12.30 1.02
N TRP A 218 0.88 12.12 0.84
CA TRP A 218 1.59 12.68 -0.29
C TRP A 218 0.98 12.21 -1.62
N SER A 219 1.15 13.04 -2.64
CA SER A 219 0.60 12.83 -3.98
C SER A 219 1.21 11.60 -4.65
N ARG A 220 0.46 10.98 -5.56
CA ARG A 220 0.96 9.87 -6.36
C ARG A 220 2.30 10.11 -7.09
N PRO A 221 2.56 11.26 -7.75
CA PRO A 221 3.82 11.49 -8.43
C PRO A 221 5.01 11.51 -7.47
N PHE A 222 4.84 12.14 -6.30
CA PHE A 222 5.88 12.19 -5.28
C PHE A 222 6.18 10.82 -4.67
N GLU A 223 5.16 9.96 -4.49
CA GLU A 223 5.36 8.55 -4.11
C GLU A 223 6.20 7.78 -5.14
N GLN A 224 5.90 7.97 -6.43
CA GLN A 224 6.58 7.26 -7.52
C GLN A 224 8.04 7.72 -7.68
N GLU A 225 8.30 9.03 -7.62
CA GLU A 225 9.65 9.59 -7.62
C GLU A 225 10.47 9.08 -6.42
N THR A 226 9.86 9.07 -5.24
CA THR A 226 10.52 8.58 -4.02
C THR A 226 10.79 7.08 -4.11
N SER A 227 9.87 6.30 -4.67
CA SER A 227 10.05 4.85 -4.84
C SER A 227 11.18 4.53 -5.81
N ALA A 228 11.25 5.21 -6.95
CA ALA A 228 12.33 5.05 -7.92
C ALA A 228 13.71 5.39 -7.31
N ARG A 229 13.75 6.45 -6.50
CA ARG A 229 14.95 6.85 -5.77
C ARG A 229 15.35 5.83 -4.71
N ILE A 230 14.41 5.36 -3.88
CA ILE A 230 14.70 4.36 -2.84
C ILE A 230 15.23 3.08 -3.48
N ILE A 231 14.62 2.57 -4.56
CA ILE A 231 15.10 1.36 -5.25
C ILE A 231 16.55 1.56 -5.72
N GLN A 232 16.87 2.72 -6.31
CA GLN A 232 18.24 3.04 -6.71
C GLN A 232 19.21 3.07 -5.53
N GLU A 233 18.88 3.77 -4.45
CA GLU A 233 19.74 3.84 -3.25
C GLU A 233 19.93 2.43 -2.64
N LEU A 234 18.87 1.60 -2.61
CA LEU A 234 18.97 0.22 -2.15
C LEU A 234 19.88 -0.64 -3.04
N SER A 235 19.86 -0.47 -4.37
CA SER A 235 20.83 -1.12 -5.26
C SER A 235 22.27 -0.71 -4.94
N GLU A 236 22.52 0.57 -4.70
CA GLU A 236 23.85 1.08 -4.37
C GLU A 236 24.36 0.55 -3.02
N ILE A 237 23.48 0.50 -2.02
CA ILE A 237 23.81 0.07 -0.65
C ILE A 237 24.08 -1.44 -0.57
N THR A 238 23.30 -2.23 -1.30
CA THR A 238 23.41 -3.69 -1.29
C THR A 238 24.43 -4.20 -2.30
N GLY A 239 24.82 -3.39 -3.28
CA GLY A 239 25.58 -3.82 -4.44
C GLY A 239 24.81 -4.72 -5.40
N LYS A 240 23.49 -4.88 -5.20
CA LYS A 240 22.62 -5.71 -6.02
C LYS A 240 22.05 -4.94 -7.19
N ASN A 241 21.88 -5.65 -8.30
CA ASN A 241 21.34 -5.12 -9.54
C ASN A 241 19.80 -5.24 -9.56
N TYR A 242 19.10 -4.40 -8.80
CA TYR A 242 17.63 -4.39 -8.81
C TYR A 242 17.07 -3.74 -10.07
N ARG A 243 15.89 -4.20 -10.52
CA ARG A 243 15.11 -3.50 -11.55
C ARG A 243 14.45 -2.27 -10.94
N ASN A 244 14.59 -1.10 -11.54
CA ASN A 244 13.93 0.12 -11.06
C ASN A 244 12.60 0.37 -11.76
N ILE A 245 11.75 1.24 -11.23
CA ILE A 245 10.58 1.74 -11.94
C ILE A 245 10.98 2.94 -12.81
N LEU A 246 10.52 2.96 -14.06
CA LEU A 246 10.83 4.04 -14.99
C LEU A 246 9.62 4.97 -15.11
N LEU A 247 9.84 6.26 -14.84
CA LEU A 247 8.81 7.29 -14.96
C LEU A 247 8.83 7.84 -16.40
N VAL A 248 7.98 7.31 -17.28
CA VAL A 248 8.09 7.54 -18.74
C VAL A 248 7.10 8.55 -19.31
N GLY A 249 6.08 8.93 -18.56
CA GLY A 249 5.09 9.92 -18.97
C GLY A 249 4.23 10.37 -17.81
N MET A 250 3.40 11.39 -18.03
CA MET A 250 2.53 11.96 -16.99
C MET A 250 1.07 11.93 -17.43
N ASN A 251 0.21 11.35 -16.61
CA ASN A 251 -1.23 11.39 -16.80
C ASN A 251 -1.85 12.48 -15.93
N GLN A 252 -2.73 13.28 -16.51
CA GLN A 252 -3.51 14.29 -15.81
C GLN A 252 -4.99 13.90 -15.78
N SER A 253 -5.63 14.04 -14.62
CA SER A 253 -7.04 13.71 -14.42
C SER A 253 -7.75 14.74 -13.53
N SER A 254 -9.04 14.94 -13.77
CA SER A 254 -9.93 15.66 -12.81
C SER A 254 -10.45 14.75 -11.69
N VAL A 255 -10.18 13.45 -11.78
CA VAL A 255 -10.49 12.43 -10.77
C VAL A 255 -9.20 12.06 -10.04
N PRO A 256 -9.18 12.05 -8.70
CA PRO A 256 -7.99 11.70 -7.93
C PRO A 256 -7.48 10.29 -8.22
N TYR A 257 -6.17 10.12 -8.23
CA TYR A 257 -5.54 8.80 -8.30
C TYR A 257 -5.46 8.21 -6.90
N TRP A 258 -5.95 6.98 -6.75
CA TRP A 258 -5.81 6.15 -5.55
C TRP A 258 -6.11 6.90 -4.22
N ARG A 259 -5.08 7.33 -3.49
CA ARG A 259 -5.19 7.97 -2.16
C ARG A 259 -5.10 9.49 -2.18
N ASP A 260 -5.03 10.12 -3.35
CA ASP A 260 -4.98 11.58 -3.51
C ASP A 260 -6.22 12.30 -2.93
N ALA A 261 -7.30 11.57 -2.63
CA ALA A 261 -8.51 12.09 -1.98
C ALA A 261 -9.06 11.19 -0.85
N ASP A 262 -8.18 10.46 -0.17
CA ASP A 262 -8.50 9.46 0.85
C ASP A 262 -9.45 9.97 1.97
N VAL A 263 -9.30 11.21 2.41
CA VAL A 263 -10.11 11.77 3.52
C VAL A 263 -11.17 12.78 3.09
N TYR A 264 -11.15 13.29 1.86
CA TYR A 264 -12.08 14.37 1.42
C TYR A 264 -13.54 13.99 1.64
N ASN A 265 -13.90 12.76 1.25
CA ASN A 265 -15.27 12.29 1.33
C ASN A 265 -15.80 12.26 2.78
N THR A 266 -14.93 12.09 3.77
CA THR A 266 -15.29 12.10 5.20
C THR A 266 -15.68 13.48 5.71
N LEU A 267 -15.32 14.56 4.99
CA LEU A 267 -15.81 15.90 5.27
C LEU A 267 -17.32 16.00 5.09
N ASN A 268 -17.92 15.12 4.27
CA ASN A 268 -19.33 15.11 3.97
C ASN A 268 -19.81 16.50 3.52
N VAL A 269 -19.14 17.12 2.55
CA VAL A 269 -19.56 18.42 1.98
C VAL A 269 -20.34 18.22 0.68
N TRP A 270 -21.06 19.26 0.23
CA TRP A 270 -21.73 19.30 -1.07
C TRP A 270 -20.79 19.67 -2.22
N ASN A 271 -19.63 20.25 -1.89
CA ASN A 271 -18.60 20.60 -2.86
C ASN A 271 -18.15 19.36 -3.64
N LYS A 272 -17.96 19.55 -4.95
CA LYS A 272 -17.22 18.58 -5.77
C LYS A 272 -15.73 18.82 -5.59
N LEU A 273 -14.94 17.76 -5.68
CA LEU A 273 -13.49 17.86 -5.84
C LEU A 273 -13.16 18.76 -7.03
N GLN A 274 -12.14 19.60 -6.86
CA GLN A 274 -11.65 20.53 -7.87
C GLN A 274 -10.13 20.36 -7.95
N GLY A 275 -9.58 20.65 -9.13
CA GLY A 275 -8.14 20.57 -9.38
C GLY A 275 -7.79 19.51 -10.42
N SER A 276 -6.49 19.43 -10.69
CA SER A 276 -5.90 18.39 -11.52
C SER A 276 -5.01 17.52 -10.66
N TYR A 277 -5.18 16.23 -10.85
CA TYR A 277 -4.40 15.17 -10.25
C TYR A 277 -3.48 14.59 -11.30
N TYR A 278 -2.32 14.14 -10.85
CA TYR A 278 -1.23 13.68 -11.68
C TYR A 278 -0.79 12.30 -11.21
N GLU A 279 -0.40 11.43 -12.12
CA GLU A 279 0.23 10.13 -11.86
C GLU A 279 1.20 9.85 -13.00
N TYR A 280 2.44 9.45 -12.68
CA TYR A 280 3.36 9.00 -13.71
C TYR A 280 2.85 7.70 -14.33
N THR A 281 2.88 7.64 -15.65
CA THR A 281 2.91 6.35 -16.35
C THR A 281 4.23 5.69 -16.01
N VAL A 282 4.14 4.56 -15.32
CA VAL A 282 5.30 3.77 -14.90
C VAL A 282 5.49 2.60 -15.85
N SER A 283 6.74 2.37 -16.27
CA SER A 283 7.12 1.17 -17.00
C SER A 283 8.15 0.37 -16.22
N ARG A 284 8.20 -0.92 -16.51
CA ARG A 284 9.25 -1.81 -16.00
C ARG A 284 10.59 -1.43 -16.62
N GLU A 285 11.65 -1.55 -15.84
CA GLU A 285 13.01 -1.65 -16.37
C GLU A 285 13.27 -3.11 -16.76
N TYR A 286 13.51 -3.32 -18.05
CA TYR A 286 13.80 -4.65 -18.61
C TYR A 286 15.31 -4.88 -18.65
N LYS A 287 15.86 -5.39 -17.55
CA LYS A 287 17.27 -5.81 -17.49
C LYS A 287 17.43 -7.24 -18.02
N GLU A 288 18.56 -7.53 -18.66
CA GLU A 288 18.91 -8.90 -19.06
C GLU A 288 19.15 -9.81 -17.85
N SER A 289 19.67 -9.25 -16.77
CA SER A 289 19.77 -9.90 -15.46
C SER A 289 19.47 -8.92 -14.34
N TYR A 290 18.91 -9.42 -13.24
CA TYR A 290 18.67 -8.65 -12.02
C TYR A 290 18.67 -9.56 -10.79
N ASP A 291 18.90 -8.93 -9.64
CA ASP A 291 18.69 -9.54 -8.35
C ASP A 291 17.24 -9.33 -7.88
N ARG A 292 16.68 -10.34 -7.23
CA ARG A 292 15.35 -10.24 -6.62
C ARG A 292 15.38 -9.26 -5.44
N MET A 293 14.44 -8.33 -5.41
CA MET A 293 14.15 -7.49 -4.25
C MET A 293 13.50 -8.34 -3.16
N ARG A 294 14.09 -8.28 -1.98
CA ARG A 294 13.69 -9.03 -0.79
C ARG A 294 13.66 -8.06 0.39
N PHE A 295 12.57 -7.33 0.52
CA PHE A 295 12.48 -6.19 1.43
C PHE A 295 11.44 -6.43 2.53
N LEU A 296 11.83 -6.13 3.76
CA LEU A 296 10.94 -6.07 4.91
C LEU A 296 10.76 -4.61 5.33
N LEU A 297 9.62 -4.03 5.03
CA LEU A 297 9.26 -2.66 5.37
C LEU A 297 8.41 -2.63 6.64
N GLN A 298 8.94 -2.05 7.72
CA GLN A 298 8.12 -1.61 8.84
C GLN A 298 7.76 -0.13 8.64
N GLY A 299 6.47 0.18 8.60
CA GLY A 299 6.05 1.53 8.24
C GLY A 299 4.65 1.94 8.69
N THR A 300 4.29 3.14 8.29
CA THR A 300 2.96 3.74 8.40
C THR A 300 2.20 3.56 7.08
N SER A 301 1.02 4.17 6.97
CA SER A 301 0.31 4.20 5.69
C SER A 301 1.08 4.94 4.59
N PHE A 302 2.06 5.79 4.90
CA PHE A 302 2.84 6.50 3.88
C PHE A 302 3.76 5.56 3.09
N GLY A 303 4.23 4.46 3.68
CA GLY A 303 5.02 3.42 3.00
C GLY A 303 4.26 2.55 2.01
N GLU A 304 2.91 2.59 1.98
CA GLU A 304 2.12 1.75 1.05
C GLU A 304 2.35 2.08 -0.42
N GLY A 305 2.73 3.32 -0.74
CA GLY A 305 3.06 3.71 -2.12
C GLY A 305 4.22 2.90 -2.66
N PHE A 306 5.29 2.76 -1.87
CA PHE A 306 6.49 2.00 -2.22
C PHE A 306 6.19 0.53 -2.53
N ARG A 307 5.39 -0.15 -1.68
CA ARG A 307 4.98 -1.52 -1.96
C ARG A 307 4.07 -1.60 -3.18
N LYS A 308 3.11 -0.69 -3.33
CA LYS A 308 2.22 -0.67 -4.50
C LYS A 308 3.03 -0.55 -5.80
N ASP A 309 3.96 0.39 -5.86
CA ASP A 309 4.82 0.62 -7.02
C ASP A 309 5.60 -0.63 -7.43
N ILE A 310 6.19 -1.33 -6.47
CA ILE A 310 6.93 -2.56 -6.76
C ILE A 310 5.98 -3.70 -7.11
N MET A 311 4.91 -3.93 -6.35
CA MET A 311 4.06 -5.12 -6.53
C MET A 311 3.19 -5.06 -7.80
N ASP A 312 2.76 -3.86 -8.23
CA ASP A 312 2.01 -3.70 -9.47
C ASP A 312 2.87 -4.00 -10.70
N LEU A 313 4.18 -3.68 -10.63
CA LEU A 313 5.10 -3.87 -11.75
C LEU A 313 5.89 -5.17 -11.67
N TYR A 314 6.32 -5.58 -10.50
CA TYR A 314 7.22 -6.71 -10.30
C TYR A 314 6.61 -7.71 -9.31
N PRO A 315 5.55 -8.43 -9.73
CA PRO A 315 4.91 -9.45 -8.89
C PRO A 315 5.85 -10.58 -8.46
N TYR A 316 7.03 -10.73 -9.09
CA TYR A 316 8.09 -11.67 -8.66
C TYR A 316 8.78 -11.26 -7.35
N GLU A 317 8.86 -9.97 -7.05
CA GLU A 317 9.61 -9.48 -5.90
C GLU A 317 8.98 -9.91 -4.56
N ASP A 318 9.79 -9.95 -3.50
CA ASP A 318 9.32 -10.29 -2.15
C ASP A 318 9.35 -9.04 -1.26
N ILE A 319 8.19 -8.38 -1.16
CA ILE A 319 8.03 -7.16 -0.36
C ILE A 319 7.02 -7.44 0.76
N ILE A 320 7.53 -7.49 1.98
CA ILE A 320 6.72 -7.67 3.19
C ILE A 320 6.53 -6.30 3.84
N ILE A 321 5.28 -5.91 4.10
CA ILE A 321 4.98 -4.75 4.95
C ILE A 321 4.48 -5.23 6.30
N ILE A 322 5.03 -4.67 7.37
CA ILE A 322 4.42 -4.68 8.70
C ILE A 322 4.07 -3.24 9.08
N ASN A 323 2.79 -2.93 9.15
CA ASN A 323 2.36 -1.59 9.47
C ASN A 323 2.39 -1.32 10.99
N ARG A 324 2.28 -0.05 11.35
CA ARG A 324 2.24 0.45 12.74
C ARG A 324 1.16 -0.18 13.64
N ASP A 325 0.11 -0.76 13.06
CA ASP A 325 -1.00 -1.39 13.79
C ASP A 325 -0.80 -2.91 13.91
N GLU A 326 0.45 -3.39 13.79
CA GLU A 326 0.83 -4.80 13.92
C GLU A 326 0.06 -5.68 12.92
N ARG A 327 -0.04 -5.18 11.69
CA ARG A 327 -0.62 -5.91 10.58
C ARG A 327 0.39 -6.11 9.48
N MET A 328 0.53 -7.35 9.05
CA MET A 328 1.46 -7.76 8.01
C MET A 328 0.72 -8.10 6.72
N VAL A 329 1.36 -7.79 5.58
CA VAL A 329 0.98 -8.30 4.25
C VAL A 329 2.25 -8.80 3.58
N ASP A 330 2.16 -9.98 2.97
CA ASP A 330 3.21 -10.55 2.13
C ASP A 330 2.75 -10.69 0.66
N ARG A 331 3.66 -11.16 -0.19
CA ARG A 331 3.44 -11.40 -1.63
C ARG A 331 2.17 -12.23 -1.93
N LYS A 332 1.87 -13.25 -1.13
CA LYS A 332 0.76 -14.18 -1.38
C LYS A 332 -0.59 -13.58 -1.00
N GLU A 333 -0.61 -12.66 -0.05
CA GLU A 333 -1.82 -12.01 0.45
C GLU A 333 -2.13 -10.69 -0.28
N ALA A 334 -1.16 -10.09 -0.99
CA ALA A 334 -1.26 -8.77 -1.61
C ALA A 334 -2.35 -8.60 -2.68
N PHE A 335 -2.83 -9.69 -3.30
CA PHE A 335 -3.83 -9.65 -4.39
C PHE A 335 -5.26 -9.94 -3.92
N ILE A 336 -5.44 -10.29 -2.65
CA ILE A 336 -6.77 -10.38 -2.03
C ILE A 336 -6.95 -9.11 -1.20
N THR A 337 -7.74 -8.17 -1.71
CA THR A 337 -8.09 -6.92 -1.02
C THR A 337 -8.40 -7.18 0.46
N GLU A 338 -7.66 -6.50 1.35
CA GLU A 338 -7.87 -6.40 2.81
C GLU A 338 -7.33 -7.53 3.72
N ASN A 339 -6.60 -8.54 3.23
CA ASN A 339 -6.04 -9.60 4.07
C ASN A 339 -4.75 -9.18 4.80
N TYR A 340 -4.84 -8.12 5.61
CA TYR A 340 -3.83 -7.81 6.59
C TYR A 340 -3.85 -8.86 7.70
N LYS A 341 -2.82 -9.70 7.79
CA LYS A 341 -2.65 -10.62 8.91
C LYS A 341 -2.27 -9.84 10.16
N TYR A 342 -3.15 -9.86 11.15
CA TYR A 342 -2.82 -9.33 12.47
C TYR A 342 -1.77 -10.24 13.12
N ILE A 343 -0.60 -9.67 13.45
CA ILE A 343 0.50 -10.45 14.03
C ILE A 343 0.40 -10.57 15.55
N GLY A 344 -0.53 -9.86 16.19
CA GLY A 344 -0.62 -9.81 17.64
C GLY A 344 0.39 -8.81 18.18
N SER A 345 1.19 -9.21 19.17
CA SER A 345 2.25 -8.38 19.74
C SER A 345 3.63 -8.90 19.31
N TRP A 346 4.64 -8.03 19.43
CA TRP A 346 6.03 -8.41 19.18
C TRP A 346 6.49 -9.63 20.02
N ASP A 347 6.01 -9.75 21.26
CA ASP A 347 6.41 -10.84 22.18
C ASP A 347 6.06 -12.25 21.67
N THR A 348 5.03 -12.38 20.84
CA THR A 348 4.55 -13.67 20.33
C THR A 348 4.81 -13.87 18.85
N PHE A 349 5.19 -12.81 18.14
CA PHE A 349 5.45 -12.87 16.72
C PHE A 349 6.82 -13.50 16.45
N ASN A 350 6.85 -14.48 15.54
CA ASN A 350 8.10 -15.07 15.05
C ASN A 350 8.35 -14.57 13.62
N ILE A 351 9.31 -13.65 13.48
CA ILE A 351 9.67 -13.04 12.20
C ILE A 351 10.65 -13.88 11.36
N SER A 352 11.10 -15.06 11.84
CA SER A 352 12.15 -15.84 11.17
C SER A 352 11.87 -16.04 9.68
N ASN A 353 10.67 -16.51 9.34
CA ASN A 353 10.30 -16.81 7.95
C ASN A 353 10.39 -15.58 7.02
N GLN A 354 10.02 -14.41 7.54
CA GLN A 354 10.11 -13.14 6.83
C GLN A 354 11.57 -12.72 6.69
N LEU A 355 12.33 -12.79 7.77
CA LEU A 355 13.72 -12.36 7.82
C LEU A 355 14.65 -13.26 6.99
N ASP A 356 14.38 -14.57 6.91
CA ASP A 356 15.10 -15.53 6.07
C ASP A 356 15.04 -15.14 4.58
N ASN A 357 13.95 -14.49 4.15
CA ASN A 357 13.75 -14.01 2.78
C ASN A 357 13.90 -12.50 2.65
N THR A 358 14.69 -11.88 3.52
CA THR A 358 14.94 -10.44 3.52
C THR A 358 16.42 -10.15 3.31
N ASP A 359 16.73 -9.28 2.36
CA ASP A 359 18.04 -8.66 2.17
C ASP A 359 18.13 -7.29 2.84
N VAL A 360 17.01 -6.55 2.84
CA VAL A 360 16.95 -5.18 3.37
C VAL A 360 15.78 -5.04 4.33
N VAL A 361 16.07 -4.65 5.57
CA VAL A 361 15.08 -4.15 6.52
C VAL A 361 14.95 -2.64 6.32
N ILE A 362 13.74 -2.20 6.02
CA ILE A 362 13.42 -0.80 5.75
C ILE A 362 12.53 -0.27 6.88
N ILE A 363 12.91 0.86 7.46
CA ILE A 363 12.09 1.59 8.43
C ILE A 363 11.54 2.85 7.77
N GLU A 364 10.22 2.90 7.63
CA GLU A 364 9.50 4.11 7.25
C GLU A 364 8.86 4.74 8.49
N SER A 365 8.98 6.05 8.61
CA SER A 365 8.24 6.81 9.62
C SER A 365 7.84 8.17 9.07
N THR A 366 6.57 8.55 9.21
CA THR A 366 6.20 9.95 9.02
C THR A 366 6.88 10.80 10.08
N GLU A 367 7.34 12.00 9.74
CA GLU A 367 8.06 12.89 10.66
C GLU A 367 7.38 13.06 12.04
N ALA A 368 6.04 13.11 12.05
CA ALA A 368 5.24 13.25 13.25
C ALA A 368 5.22 11.99 14.13
N GLU A 369 5.51 10.83 13.54
CA GLU A 369 5.53 9.53 14.19
C GLU A 369 6.94 9.06 14.60
N LEU A 370 7.99 9.85 14.33
CA LEU A 370 9.35 9.54 14.82
C LEU A 370 9.40 9.35 16.34
N THR A 371 8.54 10.06 17.07
CA THR A 371 8.38 9.95 18.53
C THR A 371 7.75 8.64 19.00
N LYS A 372 7.27 7.81 18.07
CA LYS A 372 6.79 6.44 18.32
C LYS A 372 7.90 5.40 18.27
N TYR A 373 9.10 5.78 17.81
CA TYR A 373 10.29 4.91 17.81
C TYR A 373 10.01 3.53 17.17
N SER A 374 9.41 3.54 15.97
CA SER A 374 8.98 2.33 15.24
C SER A 374 8.02 1.40 16.00
N ASN A 375 7.28 1.92 16.99
CA ASN A 375 6.31 1.17 17.79
C ASN A 375 6.89 -0.12 18.40
N GLY A 376 8.17 -0.09 18.82
CA GLY A 376 8.85 -1.22 19.45
C GLY A 376 9.45 -2.24 18.48
N PHE A 377 9.23 -2.13 17.16
CA PHE A 377 9.79 -3.06 16.17
C PHE A 377 11.31 -3.15 16.21
N VAL A 378 12.00 -2.01 16.35
CA VAL A 378 13.47 -1.97 16.41
C VAL A 378 13.98 -2.70 17.64
N ASP A 379 13.36 -2.51 18.80
CA ASP A 379 13.73 -3.20 20.04
C ASP A 379 13.52 -4.71 19.92
N TYR A 380 12.33 -5.11 19.46
CA TYR A 380 12.01 -6.50 19.18
C TYR A 380 13.03 -7.16 18.26
N LEU A 381 13.38 -6.52 17.13
CA LEU A 381 14.28 -7.11 16.15
C LEU A 381 15.72 -7.20 16.69
N ILE A 382 16.17 -6.22 17.48
CA ILE A 382 17.48 -6.28 18.17
C ILE A 382 17.56 -7.51 19.08
N GLU A 383 16.53 -7.76 19.89
CA GLU A 383 16.46 -8.92 20.79
C GLU A 383 16.34 -10.24 20.03
N PHE A 384 15.46 -10.28 19.02
CA PHE A 384 15.27 -11.46 18.17
C PHE A 384 16.57 -11.88 17.47
N LEU A 385 17.36 -10.91 16.99
CA LEU A 385 18.63 -11.17 16.30
C LEU A 385 19.73 -11.77 17.21
N ASP A 386 19.53 -11.86 18.53
CA ASP A 386 20.47 -12.57 19.43
C ASP A 386 20.28 -14.08 19.45
N THR A 387 19.08 -14.55 19.09
CA THR A 387 18.76 -15.98 19.00
C THR A 387 18.44 -16.42 17.56
N TYR A 388 18.36 -15.47 16.63
CA TYR A 388 18.09 -15.76 15.23
C TYR A 388 19.17 -16.65 14.61
N MET A 389 18.70 -17.76 14.05
CA MET A 389 19.49 -18.66 13.22
C MET A 389 18.81 -18.75 11.86
N PRO A 390 19.41 -18.22 10.78
CA PRO A 390 18.85 -18.33 9.45
C PRO A 390 18.49 -19.77 9.14
N GLN A 391 17.26 -19.99 8.69
CA GLN A 391 16.81 -21.31 8.27
C GLN A 391 16.86 -21.38 6.74
N GLU A 392 17.39 -22.48 6.20
CA GLU A 392 17.12 -22.80 4.80
C GLU A 392 15.62 -23.04 4.66
N LYS A 393 15.00 -22.30 3.74
CA LYS A 393 13.59 -22.49 3.43
C LYS A 393 13.43 -23.87 2.76
N THR A 394 13.04 -24.87 3.54
CA THR A 394 12.58 -26.16 3.02
C THR A 394 11.15 -26.01 2.50
N GLY A 395 11.00 -25.24 1.41
CA GLY A 395 9.73 -25.22 0.69
C GLY A 395 9.45 -26.61 0.12
N ASN A 396 8.17 -27.01 0.10
CA ASN A 396 7.72 -28.13 -0.73
C ASN A 396 7.78 -27.67 -2.20
N HIS A 397 8.98 -27.65 -2.76
CA HIS A 397 9.22 -27.31 -4.16
C HIS A 397 8.92 -28.54 -5.02
N ALA A 398 8.24 -28.33 -6.14
CA ALA A 398 8.04 -29.39 -7.12
C ALA A 398 9.36 -29.65 -7.86
N GLU A 399 9.64 -30.92 -8.19
CA GLU A 399 10.74 -31.25 -9.12
C GLU A 399 10.37 -30.91 -10.56
N SER A 400 9.07 -31.00 -10.88
CA SER A 400 8.48 -30.56 -12.14
C SER A 400 6.99 -30.29 -11.96
N LEU A 401 6.39 -29.52 -12.87
CA LEU A 401 4.95 -29.42 -13.05
C LEU A 401 4.58 -30.22 -14.29
N ASN A 402 3.72 -31.23 -14.15
CA ASN A 402 3.28 -32.07 -15.27
C ASN A 402 1.76 -32.24 -15.26
N TYR A 403 1.09 -31.52 -16.14
CA TYR A 403 -0.37 -31.49 -16.20
C TYR A 403 -0.98 -32.65 -17.00
N ALA A 404 -0.16 -33.47 -17.67
CA ALA A 404 -0.60 -34.74 -18.23
C ALA A 404 -0.78 -35.83 -17.17
N LEU A 405 -0.15 -35.66 -15.99
CA LEU A 405 -0.26 -36.56 -14.86
C LEU A 405 -1.29 -36.06 -13.85
N ASP A 406 -1.88 -36.97 -13.06
CA ASP A 406 -2.78 -36.60 -11.98
C ASP A 406 -2.04 -36.28 -10.67
N GLU A 407 -1.02 -35.44 -10.78
CA GLU A 407 -0.19 -35.01 -9.65
C GLU A 407 -0.69 -33.70 -9.06
N ARG A 408 -0.58 -33.61 -7.73
CA ARG A 408 -0.95 -32.39 -7.00
C ARG A 408 0.21 -31.40 -7.07
N VAL A 409 -0.04 -30.25 -7.69
CA VAL A 409 0.88 -29.11 -7.66
C VAL A 409 0.97 -28.57 -6.23
N PRO A 410 2.18 -28.44 -5.63
CA PRO A 410 2.33 -27.82 -4.33
C PRO A 410 1.83 -26.36 -4.38
N PRO A 411 1.14 -25.86 -3.34
CA PRO A 411 0.52 -24.53 -3.35
C PRO A 411 1.48 -23.35 -3.60
N ASP A 412 2.80 -23.59 -3.49
CA ASP A 412 3.85 -22.57 -3.58
C ASP A 412 4.69 -22.69 -4.86
N SER A 413 4.40 -23.67 -5.73
CA SER A 413 5.21 -23.94 -6.92
C SER A 413 4.77 -23.18 -8.16
N LEU A 414 3.58 -22.58 -8.17
CA LEU A 414 3.07 -21.80 -9.29
C LEU A 414 2.26 -20.59 -8.81
N TYR A 415 2.57 -19.43 -9.36
CA TYR A 415 1.79 -18.20 -9.25
C TYR A 415 1.30 -17.74 -10.63
N GLY A 416 0.10 -17.15 -10.68
CA GLY A 416 -0.55 -16.74 -11.93
C GLY A 416 -1.26 -17.87 -12.67
N GLY A 417 -1.38 -19.05 -12.06
CA GLY A 417 -2.17 -20.17 -12.59
C GLY A 417 -3.66 -20.08 -12.24
N TYR A 418 -4.53 -20.51 -13.16
CA TYR A 418 -5.99 -20.51 -13.00
C TYR A 418 -6.59 -21.88 -12.62
N GLY A 419 -5.76 -22.82 -12.22
CA GLY A 419 -6.13 -24.19 -11.91
C GLY A 419 -6.03 -25.14 -13.10
N LYS A 420 -5.74 -26.40 -12.78
CA LYS A 420 -5.58 -27.50 -13.74
C LYS A 420 -6.85 -27.73 -14.57
N GLU A 421 -6.66 -27.80 -15.88
CA GLU A 421 -7.61 -28.28 -16.88
C GLU A 421 -7.12 -29.62 -17.47
N THR A 422 -7.77 -30.11 -18.54
CA THR A 422 -7.43 -31.40 -19.13
C THR A 422 -6.10 -31.33 -19.88
N GLY A 423 -5.01 -31.68 -19.19
CA GLY A 423 -3.66 -31.79 -19.76
C GLY A 423 -2.80 -30.53 -19.67
N PHE A 424 -3.34 -29.42 -19.16
CA PHE A 424 -2.64 -28.14 -19.01
C PHE A 424 -3.26 -27.30 -17.90
N GLU A 425 -2.62 -26.20 -17.53
CA GLU A 425 -3.18 -25.12 -16.72
C GLU A 425 -3.02 -23.79 -17.47
N TRP A 426 -4.06 -22.95 -17.46
CA TRP A 426 -3.94 -21.60 -17.98
C TRP A 426 -3.15 -20.72 -17.02
N LEU A 427 -2.25 -19.93 -17.59
CA LEU A 427 -1.47 -18.91 -16.90
C LEU A 427 -1.91 -17.50 -17.34
N SER A 428 -1.78 -16.53 -16.45
CA SER A 428 -1.90 -15.09 -16.75
C SER A 428 -0.71 -14.56 -17.55
N ASN A 429 -0.77 -13.30 -17.97
CA ASN A 429 0.31 -12.62 -18.72
C ASN A 429 1.64 -12.49 -17.94
N TYR A 430 1.59 -12.69 -16.63
CA TYR A 430 2.76 -12.94 -15.80
C TYR A 430 2.49 -14.17 -14.93
N SER A 431 3.48 -15.07 -14.86
CA SER A 431 3.49 -16.20 -13.94
C SER A 431 4.90 -16.49 -13.45
N ASP A 432 5.01 -17.10 -12.28
CA ASP A 432 6.27 -17.69 -11.84
C ASP A 432 6.09 -19.10 -11.31
N ILE A 433 7.11 -19.91 -11.57
CA ILE A 433 7.21 -21.30 -11.19
C ILE A 433 8.45 -21.45 -10.32
N ILE A 434 8.33 -22.18 -9.21
CA ILE A 434 9.47 -22.50 -8.35
C ILE A 434 9.69 -24.01 -8.37
N LEU A 435 10.81 -24.42 -8.98
CA LEU A 435 11.24 -25.81 -9.03
C LEU A 435 12.51 -26.03 -8.20
N LYS A 436 12.67 -27.23 -7.66
CA LYS A 436 13.94 -27.70 -7.09
C LYS A 436 14.26 -29.08 -7.67
N SER A 437 15.28 -29.18 -8.52
CA SER A 437 15.60 -30.42 -9.23
C SER A 437 17.06 -30.47 -9.69
N THR A 438 17.80 -31.47 -9.22
CA THR A 438 19.18 -31.75 -9.69
C THR A 438 19.22 -32.18 -11.15
N GLU A 439 18.11 -32.70 -11.70
CA GLU A 439 18.05 -33.17 -13.07
C GLU A 439 17.98 -32.03 -14.09
N ILE A 440 17.38 -30.88 -13.71
CA ILE A 440 17.35 -29.68 -14.57
C ILE A 440 18.76 -29.16 -14.81
N ALA A 441 19.64 -29.20 -13.80
CA ALA A 441 21.02 -28.75 -13.93
C ALA A 441 21.78 -29.53 -15.01
N ALA A 442 21.49 -30.83 -15.14
CA ALA A 442 22.16 -31.72 -16.08
C ALA A 442 21.51 -31.73 -17.46
N ALA A 443 20.18 -31.70 -17.54
CA ALA A 443 19.43 -31.87 -18.78
C ALA A 443 19.05 -30.55 -19.45
N GLY A 444 18.97 -29.45 -18.69
CA GLY A 444 18.28 -28.23 -19.10
C GLY A 444 16.82 -28.19 -18.63
N LEU A 445 16.16 -27.08 -18.90
CA LEU A 445 14.76 -26.81 -18.57
C LEU A 445 13.90 -26.90 -19.83
N GLU A 446 12.82 -27.67 -19.77
CA GLU A 446 11.76 -27.71 -20.78
C GLU A 446 10.50 -27.01 -20.25
N LEU A 447 9.95 -26.12 -21.06
CA LEU A 447 8.62 -25.54 -20.89
C LEU A 447 7.75 -25.97 -22.07
N GLN A 448 6.84 -26.91 -21.84
CA GLN A 448 5.85 -27.31 -22.83
C GLN A 448 4.64 -26.39 -22.71
N ILE A 449 4.41 -25.57 -23.74
CA ILE A 449 3.42 -24.50 -23.72
C ILE A 449 2.49 -24.52 -24.94
N GLY A 450 1.31 -23.92 -24.78
CA GLY A 450 0.32 -23.70 -25.83
C GLY A 450 -0.05 -22.22 -25.93
N ILE A 451 -0.07 -21.70 -27.14
CA ILE A 451 -0.42 -20.32 -27.50
C ILE A 451 -1.75 -20.34 -28.24
N SER A 452 -2.72 -19.59 -27.73
CA SER A 452 -4.09 -19.54 -28.25
C SER A 452 -4.17 -18.76 -29.56
N PRO A 453 -4.97 -19.20 -30.56
CA PRO A 453 -5.25 -18.39 -31.75
C PRO A 453 -5.93 -17.05 -31.42
N HIS A 454 -6.65 -16.97 -30.29
CA HIS A 454 -7.41 -15.78 -29.90
C HIS A 454 -6.54 -14.57 -29.52
N LEU A 455 -5.23 -14.77 -29.32
CA LEU A 455 -4.26 -13.70 -29.05
C LEU A 455 -3.92 -12.86 -30.31
N PHE A 456 -4.17 -13.39 -31.50
CA PHE A 456 -3.75 -12.77 -32.77
C PHE A 456 -4.89 -12.07 -33.51
N GLU A 457 -6.05 -11.93 -32.87
CA GLU A 457 -7.19 -11.20 -33.42
C GLU A 457 -6.99 -9.68 -33.22
N GLY A 458 -6.64 -8.95 -34.28
CA GLY A 458 -6.95 -7.51 -34.37
C GLY A 458 -5.83 -6.51 -34.62
N ASP A 459 -4.54 -6.88 -34.58
CA ASP A 459 -3.45 -5.90 -34.74
C ASP A 459 -2.19 -6.37 -35.48
N GLY A 460 -2.05 -7.67 -35.76
CA GLY A 460 -0.89 -8.25 -36.46
C GLY A 460 0.42 -8.19 -35.66
N THR A 461 0.37 -7.86 -34.37
CA THR A 461 1.55 -7.87 -33.49
C THR A 461 1.80 -9.28 -32.95
N PRO A 462 3.05 -9.69 -32.71
CA PRO A 462 3.33 -10.99 -32.11
C PRO A 462 2.89 -11.03 -30.64
N ASP A 463 2.71 -12.23 -30.11
CA ASP A 463 2.85 -12.47 -28.68
C ASP A 463 4.31 -12.83 -28.38
N THR A 464 5.03 -11.93 -27.73
CA THR A 464 6.37 -12.16 -27.22
C THR A 464 6.29 -12.86 -25.87
N VAL A 465 6.86 -14.05 -25.78
CA VAL A 465 7.06 -14.79 -24.53
C VAL A 465 8.52 -14.65 -24.10
N GLU A 466 8.73 -14.12 -22.90
CA GLU A 466 10.04 -14.02 -22.26
C GLU A 466 10.10 -14.93 -21.03
N VAL A 467 11.22 -15.63 -20.87
CA VAL A 467 11.46 -16.50 -19.71
C VAL A 467 12.72 -16.05 -19.00
N PHE A 468 12.56 -15.76 -17.72
CA PHE A 468 13.67 -15.49 -16.81
C PHE A 468 13.84 -16.67 -15.87
N VAL A 469 15.10 -17.02 -15.58
CA VAL A 469 15.44 -18.03 -14.57
C VAL A 469 16.38 -17.38 -13.58
N ASN A 470 15.96 -17.35 -12.30
CA ASN A 470 16.64 -16.70 -11.18
C ASN A 470 17.11 -15.27 -11.54
N GLY A 471 16.20 -14.50 -12.16
CA GLY A 471 16.44 -13.11 -12.52
C GLY A 471 17.23 -12.88 -13.81
N LYS A 472 17.64 -13.91 -14.55
CA LYS A 472 18.30 -13.77 -15.87
C LYS A 472 17.38 -14.18 -17.01
N ARG A 473 17.22 -13.33 -18.02
CA ARG A 473 16.46 -13.67 -19.24
C ARG A 473 17.24 -14.69 -20.06
N LEU A 474 16.66 -15.88 -20.25
CA LEU A 474 17.29 -16.96 -21.01
C LEU A 474 16.54 -17.31 -22.28
N LEU A 475 15.28 -16.89 -22.39
CA LEU A 475 14.50 -17.11 -23.59
C LEU A 475 13.64 -15.89 -23.90
N GLN A 476 13.58 -15.55 -25.18
CA GLN A 476 12.61 -14.64 -25.74
C GLN A 476 12.19 -15.19 -27.10
N LYS A 477 10.87 -15.35 -27.31
CA LYS A 477 10.33 -15.87 -28.57
C LYS A 477 9.04 -15.18 -28.94
N ASP A 478 8.96 -14.76 -30.19
CA ASP A 478 7.77 -14.17 -30.79
C ASP A 478 6.92 -15.25 -31.46
N PHE A 479 5.63 -15.24 -31.17
CA PHE A 479 4.62 -16.06 -31.83
C PHE A 479 3.70 -15.16 -32.65
N TYR A 480 3.38 -15.57 -33.87
CA TYR A 480 2.49 -14.82 -34.78
C TYR A 480 1.16 -15.56 -35.04
N GLU A 481 1.08 -16.80 -34.57
CA GLU A 481 -0.08 -17.68 -34.75
C GLU A 481 -0.13 -18.68 -33.59
N ALA A 482 -1.23 -19.44 -33.52
CA ALA A 482 -1.38 -20.49 -32.53
C ALA A 482 -0.22 -21.49 -32.60
N TRP A 483 0.30 -21.87 -31.44
CA TRP A 483 1.46 -22.74 -31.35
C TRP A 483 1.32 -23.70 -30.18
N SER A 484 1.88 -24.89 -30.31
CA SER A 484 1.99 -25.84 -29.21
C SER A 484 3.28 -26.62 -29.37
N GLY A 485 4.07 -26.70 -28.29
CA GLY A 485 5.34 -27.38 -28.33
C GLY A 485 6.20 -27.06 -27.12
N SER A 486 7.47 -27.45 -27.19
CA SER A 486 8.43 -27.27 -26.11
C SER A 486 9.40 -26.14 -26.41
N LEU A 487 9.62 -25.29 -25.41
CA LEU A 487 10.71 -24.34 -25.34
C LEU A 487 11.80 -24.93 -24.43
N PHE A 488 13.04 -24.79 -24.84
CA PHE A 488 14.18 -25.37 -24.13
C PHE A 488 15.16 -24.29 -23.72
N ILE A 489 15.67 -24.39 -22.49
CA ILE A 489 16.85 -23.69 -22.01
C ILE A 489 17.86 -24.77 -21.67
N THR A 490 19.03 -24.72 -22.30
CA THR A 490 20.05 -25.76 -22.20
C THR A 490 20.72 -25.74 -20.82
N ALA A 491 21.32 -26.88 -20.44
CA ALA A 491 22.13 -26.96 -19.22
C ALA A 491 23.33 -25.98 -19.22
N GLU A 492 23.87 -25.67 -20.41
CA GLU A 492 24.94 -24.67 -20.56
C GLU A 492 24.42 -23.26 -20.25
N GLU A 493 23.24 -22.90 -20.75
CA GLU A 493 22.61 -21.60 -20.46
C GLU A 493 22.24 -21.44 -18.99
N LEU A 494 21.85 -22.53 -18.32
CA LEU A 494 21.57 -22.57 -16.87
C LEU A 494 22.83 -22.61 -16.01
N SER A 495 24.01 -22.85 -16.60
CA SER A 495 25.24 -23.01 -15.83
C SER A 495 25.59 -21.72 -15.07
N GLY A 496 25.73 -21.84 -13.74
CA GLY A 496 26.00 -20.70 -12.86
C GLY A 496 24.79 -19.80 -12.60
N ILE A 497 23.57 -20.25 -12.90
CA ILE A 497 22.32 -19.55 -12.61
C ILE A 497 21.62 -20.23 -11.43
N GLY A 498 21.42 -19.46 -10.36
CA GLY A 498 20.75 -19.93 -9.14
C GLY A 498 21.65 -20.70 -8.17
N ASP A 499 21.14 -20.88 -6.96
CA ASP A 499 21.78 -21.65 -5.89
C ASP A 499 21.03 -22.98 -5.68
N GLU A 500 21.76 -24.06 -5.40
CA GLU A 500 21.22 -25.32 -4.85
C GLU A 500 20.09 -26.00 -5.64
N ASP A 501 20.24 -26.11 -6.97
CA ASP A 501 19.27 -26.78 -7.86
C ASP A 501 17.87 -26.14 -7.84
N ARG A 502 17.77 -24.88 -7.38
CA ARG A 502 16.53 -24.13 -7.33
C ARG A 502 16.39 -23.20 -8.53
N TYR A 503 15.28 -23.36 -9.23
CA TYR A 503 14.93 -22.59 -10.41
C TYR A 503 13.68 -21.77 -10.13
N ASP A 504 13.86 -20.47 -9.99
CA ASP A 504 12.77 -19.50 -9.95
C ASP A 504 12.54 -19.01 -11.38
N ILE A 505 11.49 -19.50 -12.03
CA ILE A 505 11.21 -19.30 -13.45
C ILE A 505 10.09 -18.27 -13.57
N GLU A 506 10.34 -17.12 -14.18
CA GLU A 506 9.29 -16.15 -14.52
C GLU A 506 8.95 -16.26 -16.00
N ILE A 507 7.66 -16.25 -16.32
CA ILE A 507 7.13 -16.24 -17.69
C ILE A 507 6.35 -14.95 -17.88
N TYR A 508 6.77 -14.15 -18.84
CA TYR A 508 6.08 -12.93 -19.27
C TYR A 508 5.52 -13.14 -20.67
N CYS A 509 4.24 -12.82 -20.85
CA CYS A 509 3.57 -12.80 -22.15
C CYS A 509 3.15 -11.36 -22.46
N SER A 510 3.46 -10.89 -23.67
CA SER A 510 3.08 -9.55 -24.12
C SER A 510 1.57 -9.40 -24.35
N LYS A 511 0.87 -10.52 -24.56
CA LYS A 511 -0.57 -10.57 -24.82
C LYS A 511 -1.30 -11.48 -23.84
N SER A 512 -2.56 -11.13 -23.59
CA SER A 512 -3.55 -11.96 -22.94
C SER A 512 -4.94 -11.64 -23.49
N PHE A 513 -5.93 -12.47 -23.18
CA PHE A 513 -7.32 -12.24 -23.57
C PHE A 513 -8.29 -12.75 -22.52
N ILE A 514 -9.44 -12.08 -22.43
CA ILE A 514 -10.56 -12.52 -21.62
C ILE A 514 -11.60 -13.18 -22.53
N PRO A 515 -11.87 -14.50 -22.41
CA PRO A 515 -12.78 -15.21 -23.32
C PRO A 515 -14.17 -14.61 -23.41
N LYS A 516 -14.70 -14.13 -22.28
CA LYS A 516 -16.00 -13.44 -22.20
C LYS A 516 -16.04 -12.14 -22.99
N GLU A 517 -14.98 -11.36 -23.00
CA GLU A 517 -14.91 -10.11 -23.78
C GLU A 517 -14.84 -10.37 -25.29
N LYS A 518 -14.31 -11.54 -25.68
CA LYS A 518 -14.29 -12.01 -27.07
C LYS A 518 -15.53 -12.79 -27.49
N GLY A 519 -16.49 -13.00 -26.59
CA GLY A 519 -17.72 -13.75 -26.87
C GLY A 519 -17.49 -15.26 -27.11
N ILE A 520 -16.40 -15.82 -26.58
CA ILE A 520 -16.05 -17.24 -26.73
C ILE A 520 -16.92 -18.09 -25.78
N ASN A 521 -16.99 -17.72 -24.50
CA ASN A 521 -17.79 -18.35 -23.45
C ASN A 521 -17.89 -17.39 -22.23
N ASP A 522 -18.46 -17.84 -21.11
CA ASP A 522 -18.66 -17.01 -19.90
C ASP A 522 -17.39 -16.83 -19.02
N ASP A 523 -16.24 -17.34 -19.46
CA ASP A 523 -14.99 -17.27 -18.70
C ASP A 523 -14.41 -15.85 -18.65
N SER A 524 -14.25 -15.33 -17.43
CA SER A 524 -13.76 -13.98 -17.14
C SER A 524 -12.30 -13.95 -16.69
N ARG A 525 -11.57 -15.05 -16.79
CA ARG A 525 -10.12 -15.10 -16.53
C ARG A 525 -9.34 -14.37 -17.63
N ASP A 526 -8.20 -13.79 -17.28
CA ASP A 526 -7.28 -13.14 -18.23
C ASP A 526 -6.19 -14.13 -18.65
N LEU A 527 -6.42 -14.80 -19.79
CA LEU A 527 -5.65 -15.97 -20.22
C LEU A 527 -4.53 -15.56 -21.18
N ALA A 528 -3.30 -16.01 -20.93
CA ALA A 528 -2.16 -15.76 -21.81
C ALA A 528 -1.63 -17.05 -22.46
N ILE A 529 -1.25 -18.03 -21.64
CA ILE A 529 -0.49 -19.20 -22.11
C ILE A 529 -0.98 -20.47 -21.41
N GLN A 530 -1.01 -21.59 -22.14
CA GLN A 530 -1.31 -22.91 -21.57
C GLN A 530 0.00 -23.58 -21.16
N LEU A 531 0.17 -23.90 -19.88
CA LEU A 531 1.32 -24.65 -19.38
C LEU A 531 0.96 -26.14 -19.31
N MET A 532 1.66 -26.99 -20.06
CA MET A 532 1.51 -28.45 -20.02
C MET A 532 2.59 -29.11 -19.17
N TYR A 533 3.83 -28.63 -19.26
CA TYR A 533 4.96 -29.16 -18.52
C TYR A 533 6.00 -28.08 -18.22
N ALA A 534 6.57 -28.10 -17.02
CA ALA A 534 7.77 -27.35 -16.65
C ALA A 534 8.69 -28.25 -15.82
N GLY A 535 9.90 -28.53 -16.29
CA GLY A 535 10.83 -29.39 -15.56
C GLY A 535 12.05 -29.76 -16.39
N ARG A 536 12.72 -30.86 -16.03
CA ARG A 536 13.89 -31.34 -16.77
C ARG A 536 13.58 -31.50 -18.26
N ALA A 537 14.52 -31.14 -19.12
CA ALA A 537 14.40 -31.46 -20.54
C ALA A 537 14.38 -32.97 -20.76
N ARG A 538 13.44 -33.44 -21.58
CA ARG A 538 13.17 -34.87 -21.84
C ARG A 538 13.68 -35.34 -23.19
#